data_AF-A0A6I0DVQ1-F1
#
_entry.id   AF-A0A6I0DVQ1-F1
#
_cell.length_a   1.000
_cell.length_b   1.000
_cell.length_c   1.000
_cell.angle_alpha   90.00
_cell.angle_beta   90.00
_cell.angle_gamma   90.00
#
_symmetry.space_group_name_H-M   'P 1'
#
loop_
_entity.id
_entity.type
_entity.pdbx_description
1 polymer ?
#
loop_
_entity_poly.entity_id
_entity_poly.type
_entity_poly.pdbx_seq_one_letter_code
_entity_poly.pdbx_strand_id
1 'polypeptide(L)'
;MIEKVVKRLNLVYYLFYIAALLVAAGGYQLYRSGASIDPASQAGIAVNSVLIIYIIGSIPIALSLFNKKTKSWAELPSLKEKLALYEKGATIRILVIGSGFILGVLFFFLMNSQSMIFSAGIAAIGLFFCRPAEVKIISELKIEDPEQND
;
A
#
# COMPACT_ATOMS: atom_id res chain seq x y z
N MET A 1 6.98 -20.09 -12.26
CA MET A 1 5.92 -19.69 -11.29
C MET A 1 6.02 -18.27 -10.72
N ILE A 2 7.22 -17.76 -10.42
CA ILE A 2 7.44 -16.48 -9.73
C ILE A 2 6.91 -15.29 -10.56
N GLU A 3 7.15 -15.31 -11.87
CA GLU A 3 6.67 -14.27 -12.80
C GLU A 3 5.15 -14.07 -12.71
N LYS A 4 4.37 -15.15 -12.56
CA LYS A 4 2.91 -15.07 -12.41
C LYS A 4 2.50 -14.34 -11.14
N VAL A 5 3.19 -14.60 -10.03
CA VAL A 5 2.97 -13.91 -8.74
C VAL A 5 3.35 -12.44 -8.86
N VAL A 6 4.49 -12.13 -9.49
CA VAL A 6 4.93 -10.74 -9.72
C VAL A 6 3.93 -9.97 -10.57
N LYS A 7 3.43 -10.56 -11.67
CA LYS A 7 2.40 -9.94 -12.52
C LYS A 7 1.12 -9.62 -11.76
N ARG A 8 0.63 -10.55 -10.93
CA ARG A 8 -0.57 -10.33 -10.09
C ARG A 8 -0.35 -9.23 -9.06
N LEU A 9 0.77 -9.26 -8.34
CA LEU A 9 1.08 -8.24 -7.35
C LEU A 9 1.29 -6.87 -8.00
N ASN A 10 1.93 -6.81 -9.18
CA ASN A 10 2.09 -5.57 -9.94
C ASN A 10 0.73 -5.01 -10.36
N LEU A 11 -0.21 -5.86 -10.79
CA LEU A 11 -1.57 -5.43 -11.11
C LEU A 11 -2.21 -4.73 -9.90
N VAL A 12 -2.20 -5.37 -8.72
CA VAL A 12 -2.76 -4.77 -7.49
C VAL A 12 -2.03 -3.46 -7.13
N TYR A 13 -0.70 -3.45 -7.24
CA TYR A 13 0.12 -2.26 -6.98
C TYR A 13 -0.27 -1.08 -7.89
N TYR A 14 -0.35 -1.28 -9.20
CA TYR A 14 -0.67 -0.20 -10.15
C TYR A 14 -2.15 0.22 -10.09
N LEU A 15 -3.06 -0.68 -9.72
CA LEU A 15 -4.46 -0.34 -9.49
C LEU A 15 -4.62 0.75 -8.43
N PHE A 16 -3.80 0.77 -7.37
CA PHE A 16 -3.84 1.86 -6.39
C PHE A 16 -3.43 3.22 -6.95
N TYR A 17 -2.44 3.27 -7.84
CA TYR A 17 -2.07 4.54 -8.50
C TYR A 17 -3.17 5.03 -9.45
N ILE A 18 -3.76 4.12 -10.23
CA ILE A 18 -4.89 4.46 -11.11
C ILE A 18 -6.09 4.93 -10.26
N ALA A 19 -6.41 4.21 -9.19
CA ALA A 19 -7.48 4.57 -8.27
C ALA A 19 -7.21 5.93 -7.60
N ALA A 20 -5.97 6.26 -7.26
CA ALA A 20 -5.63 7.57 -6.69
C ALA A 20 -5.90 8.71 -7.68
N LEU A 21 -5.62 8.51 -8.97
CA LEU A 21 -5.94 9.48 -10.02
C LEU A 21 -7.46 9.66 -10.18
N LEU A 22 -8.21 8.56 -10.17
CA LEU A 22 -9.67 8.60 -10.24
C LEU A 22 -10.28 9.30 -9.01
N VAL A 23 -9.76 9.01 -7.82
CA VAL A 23 -10.16 9.64 -6.57
C VAL A 23 -9.78 11.12 -6.54
N ALA A 24 -8.65 11.51 -7.12
CA ALA A 24 -8.32 12.92 -7.27
C ALA A 24 -9.28 13.65 -8.22
N ALA A 25 -9.59 13.04 -9.37
CA ALA A 25 -10.55 13.61 -10.31
C ALA A 25 -11.96 13.74 -9.71
N GLY A 26 -12.46 12.69 -9.05
CA GLY A 26 -13.74 12.72 -8.36
C GLY A 26 -13.74 13.65 -7.15
N GLY A 27 -12.67 13.66 -6.36
CA GLY A 27 -12.47 14.55 -5.22
C GLY A 27 -12.49 16.02 -5.64
N TYR A 28 -11.86 16.37 -6.76
CA TYR A 28 -11.92 17.73 -7.31
C TYR A 28 -13.35 18.14 -7.71
N GLN A 29 -14.14 17.22 -8.27
CA GLN A 29 -15.55 17.49 -8.57
C GLN A 29 -16.37 17.71 -7.29
N LEU A 30 -16.17 16.88 -6.26
CA LEU A 30 -16.81 17.05 -4.94
C LEU A 30 -16.44 18.39 -4.31
N TYR A 31 -15.16 18.75 -4.34
CA TYR A 31 -14.67 20.04 -3.87
C TYR A 31 -15.39 21.21 -4.58
N ARG A 32 -15.52 21.15 -5.92
CA ARG A 32 -16.25 22.17 -6.69
C ARG A 32 -17.76 22.22 -6.40
N SER A 33 -18.36 21.11 -5.96
CA SER A 33 -19.77 21.07 -5.55
C SER A 33 -20.05 21.69 -4.18
N GLY A 34 -19.00 22.09 -3.44
CA GLY A 34 -19.12 22.65 -2.09
C GLY A 34 -19.21 21.61 -0.98
N ALA A 35 -19.03 20.32 -1.30
CA ALA A 35 -18.94 19.25 -0.31
C ALA A 35 -17.58 19.33 0.39
N SER A 36 -17.54 19.99 1.56
CA SER A 36 -16.32 20.11 2.37
C SER A 36 -16.59 19.82 3.84
N ILE A 37 -15.63 19.17 4.49
CA ILE A 37 -15.58 19.02 5.95
C ILE A 37 -14.64 20.11 6.47
N ASP A 38 -15.12 20.94 7.40
CA ASP A 38 -14.28 21.96 8.04
C ASP A 38 -13.14 21.28 8.82
N PRO A 39 -11.86 21.50 8.43
CA PRO A 39 -10.72 20.91 9.10
C PRO A 39 -10.51 21.42 10.54
N ALA A 40 -11.07 22.59 10.90
CA ALA A 40 -11.02 23.15 12.26
C ALA A 40 -12.15 22.65 13.16
N SER A 41 -13.16 21.99 12.60
CA SER A 41 -14.23 21.36 13.40
C SER A 41 -13.68 20.20 14.23
N GLN A 42 -14.33 19.88 15.35
CA GLN A 42 -13.95 18.75 16.19
C GLN A 42 -13.91 17.42 15.40
N ALA A 43 -14.87 17.22 14.50
CA ALA A 43 -14.91 16.05 13.62
C ALA A 43 -13.74 16.05 12.62
N GLY A 44 -13.44 17.21 12.00
CA GLY A 44 -12.30 17.36 11.08
C GLY A 44 -10.96 17.07 11.75
N ILE A 45 -10.73 17.62 12.95
CA ILE A 45 -9.52 17.36 13.72
C ILE A 45 -9.39 15.87 14.03
N ALA A 46 -10.45 15.23 14.52
CA ALA A 46 -10.44 13.80 14.83
C ALA A 46 -10.11 12.94 13.60
N VAL A 47 -10.76 13.21 12.47
CA VAL A 47 -10.52 12.51 11.20
C VAL A 47 -9.08 12.69 10.72
N ASN A 48 -8.58 13.93 10.70
CA ASN A 48 -7.19 14.22 10.31
C ASN A 48 -6.20 13.46 11.18
N SER A 49 -6.35 13.53 12.50
CA SER A 49 -5.43 12.87 13.44
C SER A 49 -5.43 11.36 13.26
N VAL A 50 -6.59 10.73 13.15
CA VAL A 50 -6.70 9.28 12.94
C VAL A 50 -6.06 8.86 11.61
N LEU A 51 -6.32 9.61 10.52
CA LEU A 51 -5.75 9.31 9.22
C LEU A 51 -4.24 9.48 9.17
N ILE A 52 -3.70 10.53 9.78
CA ILE A 52 -2.24 10.76 9.87
C ILE A 52 -1.58 9.63 10.64
N ILE A 53 -2.11 9.27 11.82
CA ILE A 53 -1.58 8.17 12.63
C ILE A 53 -1.65 6.85 11.87
N TYR A 54 -2.76 6.59 11.18
CA TYR A 54 -2.92 5.41 10.35
C TYR A 54 -1.90 5.38 9.21
N ILE A 55 -1.76 6.45 8.44
CA ILE A 55 -0.84 6.49 7.29
C ILE A 55 0.60 6.34 7.74
N ILE A 56 1.04 7.15 8.71
CA ILE A 56 2.42 7.14 9.17
C ILE A 56 2.74 5.84 9.91
N GLY A 57 1.83 5.34 10.75
CA GLY A 57 2.03 4.14 11.54
C GLY A 57 1.93 2.85 10.72
N SER A 58 1.03 2.80 9.73
CA SER A 58 0.81 1.58 8.94
C SER A 58 2.00 1.20 8.07
N ILE A 59 2.78 2.18 7.57
CA ILE A 59 3.97 1.90 6.74
C ILE A 59 5.02 1.08 7.49
N PRO A 60 5.61 1.53 8.62
CA PRO A 60 6.60 0.75 9.34
C PRO A 60 6.02 -0.55 9.90
N ILE A 61 4.76 -0.55 10.35
CA ILE A 61 4.10 -1.76 10.88
C ILE A 61 3.94 -2.80 9.78
N ALA A 62 3.39 -2.43 8.62
CA ALA A 62 3.16 -3.35 7.51
C ALA A 62 4.49 -3.88 6.95
N LEU A 63 5.49 -3.02 6.79
CA LEU A 63 6.82 -3.42 6.30
C LEU A 63 7.55 -4.33 7.30
N SER A 64 7.52 -4.01 8.60
CA SER A 64 8.16 -4.81 9.65
C SER A 64 7.49 -6.18 9.81
N LEU A 65 6.16 -6.22 9.87
CA LEU A 65 5.41 -7.47 9.94
C LEU A 65 5.65 -8.34 8.72
N PHE A 66 5.63 -7.75 7.53
CA PHE A 66 5.92 -8.46 6.29
C PHE A 66 7.33 -9.06 6.32
N ASN A 67 8.35 -8.25 6.66
CA ASN A 67 9.74 -8.72 6.75
C ASN A 67 9.93 -9.83 7.81
N LYS A 68 9.23 -9.75 8.93
CA LYS A 68 9.27 -10.81 9.94
C LYS A 68 8.66 -12.10 9.42
N LYS A 69 7.55 -12.01 8.69
CA LYS A 69 6.84 -13.16 8.13
C LYS A 69 7.57 -13.79 6.94
N THR A 70 8.19 -13.01 6.06
CA THR A 70 8.98 -13.56 4.95
C THR A 70 10.14 -14.43 5.44
N LYS A 71 10.79 -14.07 6.56
CA LYS A 71 11.80 -14.93 7.19
C LYS A 71 11.25 -16.30 7.57
N SER A 72 10.06 -16.35 8.18
CA SER A 72 9.41 -17.63 8.51
C SER A 72 8.96 -18.42 7.27
N TRP A 73 8.56 -17.73 6.20
CA TRP A 73 8.16 -18.39 4.96
C TRP A 73 9.36 -18.93 4.18
N ALA A 74 10.53 -18.28 4.28
CA ALA A 74 11.76 -18.73 3.64
C ALA A 74 12.22 -20.11 4.14
N GLU A 75 11.84 -20.51 5.36
CA GLU A 75 12.18 -21.80 5.97
C GLU A 75 11.27 -22.96 5.51
N LEU A 76 10.19 -22.69 4.78
CA LEU A 76 9.29 -23.74 4.31
C LEU A 76 9.96 -24.64 3.26
N PRO A 77 9.63 -25.93 3.18
CA PRO A 77 10.25 -26.83 2.21
C PRO A 77 9.71 -26.63 0.77
N SER A 78 8.44 -26.25 0.61
CA SER A 78 7.79 -26.18 -0.70
C SER A 78 7.82 -24.76 -1.29
N LEU A 79 8.42 -24.59 -2.48
CA LEU A 79 8.40 -23.30 -3.19
C LEU A 79 6.97 -22.79 -3.44
N LYS A 80 6.05 -23.69 -3.82
CA LYS A 80 4.65 -23.33 -4.09
C LYS A 80 3.99 -22.74 -2.84
N GLU A 81 4.27 -23.29 -1.67
CA GLU A 81 3.76 -22.78 -0.40
C GLU A 81 4.40 -21.44 -0.01
N LYS A 82 5.72 -21.30 -0.19
CA LYS A 82 6.43 -20.02 0.01
C LYS A 82 5.79 -18.90 -0.81
N LEU A 83 5.58 -19.16 -2.10
CA LEU A 83 5.04 -18.17 -3.04
C LEU A 83 3.58 -17.83 -2.72
N ALA A 84 2.75 -18.80 -2.34
CA ALA A 84 1.36 -18.54 -1.99
C ALA A 84 1.22 -17.66 -0.72
N LEU A 85 2.04 -17.92 0.30
CA LEU A 85 2.06 -17.10 1.52
C LEU A 85 2.66 -15.71 1.28
N TYR A 86 3.72 -15.65 0.47
CA TYR A 86 4.29 -14.39 0.03
C TYR A 86 3.28 -13.54 -0.74
N GLU A 87 2.58 -14.11 -1.72
CA GLU A 87 1.56 -13.42 -2.51
C GLU A 87 0.48 -12.82 -1.59
N LYS A 88 -0.03 -13.59 -0.62
CA LYS A 88 -1.02 -13.10 0.35
C LYS A 88 -0.45 -11.97 1.21
N GLY A 89 0.73 -12.16 1.79
CA GLY A 89 1.38 -11.13 2.62
C GLY A 89 1.68 -9.85 1.87
N ALA A 90 2.16 -9.98 0.63
CA ALA A 90 2.52 -8.87 -0.23
C ALA A 90 1.27 -8.10 -0.66
N THR A 91 0.19 -8.81 -0.95
CA THR A 91 -1.12 -8.21 -1.22
C THR A 91 -1.61 -7.42 0.00
N ILE A 92 -1.55 -7.99 1.21
CA ILE A 92 -1.99 -7.30 2.43
C ILE A 92 -1.21 -6.01 2.68
N ARG A 93 0.14 -6.02 2.58
CA ARG A 93 0.92 -4.79 2.78
C ARG A 93 0.58 -3.71 1.73
N ILE A 94 0.36 -4.12 0.48
CA ILE A 94 -0.02 -3.21 -0.62
C ILE A 94 -1.41 -2.63 -0.33
N LEU A 95 -2.37 -3.44 0.10
CA LEU A 95 -3.71 -2.99 0.45
C LEU A 95 -3.68 -1.98 1.59
N VAL A 96 -2.95 -2.26 2.67
CA VAL A 96 -2.87 -1.39 3.85
C VAL A 96 -2.24 -0.04 3.51
N ILE A 97 -1.09 -0.03 2.83
CA ILE A 97 -0.42 1.23 2.49
C ILE A 97 -1.15 1.95 1.35
N GLY A 98 -1.67 1.20 0.38
CA GLY A 98 -2.46 1.71 -0.73
C GLY A 98 -3.76 2.38 -0.28
N SER A 99 -4.48 1.83 0.70
CA SER A 99 -5.65 2.52 1.27
C SER A 99 -5.26 3.82 1.97
N GLY A 100 -4.12 3.86 2.67
CA GLY A 100 -3.59 5.11 3.23
C GLY A 100 -3.35 6.18 2.16
N PHE A 101 -2.78 5.78 1.02
CA PHE A 101 -2.58 6.68 -0.11
C PHE A 101 -3.90 7.22 -0.67
N ILE A 102 -4.87 6.34 -0.95
CA ILE A 102 -6.19 6.73 -1.46
C ILE A 102 -6.92 7.66 -0.51
N LEU A 103 -6.94 7.32 0.78
CA LEU A 103 -7.59 8.13 1.81
C LEU A 103 -6.94 9.50 1.93
N GLY A 104 -5.61 9.58 1.91
CA GLY A 104 -4.89 10.86 1.93
C GLY A 104 -5.28 11.76 0.75
N VAL A 105 -5.38 11.20 -0.47
CA VAL A 105 -5.81 11.95 -1.66
C VAL A 105 -7.27 12.39 -1.53
N LEU A 106 -8.18 11.50 -1.11
CA LEU A 106 -9.60 11.82 -0.95
C LEU A 106 -9.83 12.94 0.08
N PHE A 107 -9.23 12.80 1.26
CA PHE A 107 -9.43 13.75 2.36
C PHE A 107 -8.69 15.08 2.13
N PHE A 108 -7.67 15.11 1.28
CA PHE A 108 -7.13 16.38 0.79
C PHE A 108 -8.21 17.21 0.10
N PHE A 109 -9.01 16.62 -0.80
CA PHE A 109 -10.09 17.35 -1.49
C PHE A 109 -11.30 17.64 -0.59
N LEU A 110 -11.68 16.70 0.28
CA LEU A 110 -12.82 16.90 1.19
C LEU A 110 -12.56 17.95 2.27
N MET A 111 -11.32 18.09 2.74
CA MET A 111 -11.00 18.97 3.87
C MET A 111 -10.15 20.17 3.49
N ASN A 112 -9.63 20.21 2.25
CA ASN A 112 -8.68 21.22 1.78
C ASN A 112 -7.46 21.39 2.71
N SER A 113 -6.99 20.28 3.31
CA SER A 113 -5.91 20.28 4.31
C SER A 113 -4.57 19.87 3.72
N GLN A 114 -3.55 20.73 3.86
CA GLN A 114 -2.19 20.43 3.41
C GLN A 114 -1.60 19.16 4.06
N SER A 115 -1.95 18.88 5.31
CA SER A 115 -1.48 17.69 6.03
C SER A 115 -1.91 16.38 5.34
N MET A 116 -3.08 16.37 4.69
CA MET A 116 -3.59 15.19 3.99
C MET A 116 -2.81 14.90 2.71
N ILE A 117 -2.47 15.92 1.91
CA ILE A 117 -1.67 15.70 0.70
C ILE A 117 -0.23 15.29 1.01
N PHE A 118 0.37 15.83 2.08
CA PHE A 118 1.68 15.36 2.55
C PHE A 118 1.61 13.90 3.02
N SER A 119 0.56 13.54 3.75
CA SER A 119 0.33 12.16 4.19
C SER A 119 0.13 11.21 3.00
N ALA A 120 -0.62 11.63 1.97
CA ALA A 120 -0.76 10.89 0.72
C ALA A 120 0.60 10.69 0.03
N GLY A 121 1.43 11.73 -0.03
CA GLY A 121 2.79 11.63 -0.58
C GLY A 121 3.67 10.63 0.18
N ILE A 122 3.64 10.66 1.51
CA ILE A 122 4.35 9.71 2.37
C ILE A 122 3.85 8.28 2.11
N ALA A 123 2.52 8.08 2.01
CA ALA A 123 1.94 6.78 1.68
C ALA A 123 2.35 6.29 0.29
N ALA A 124 2.42 7.18 -0.72
CA ALA A 124 2.88 6.83 -2.06
C ALA A 124 4.36 6.40 -2.07
N ILE A 125 5.21 7.05 -1.29
CA ILE A 125 6.61 6.63 -1.08
C ILE A 125 6.67 5.29 -0.33
N GLY A 126 5.84 5.11 0.70
CA GLY A 126 5.70 3.82 1.40
C GLY A 126 5.27 2.69 0.45
N LEU A 127 4.35 2.99 -0.46
CA LEU A 127 3.86 2.05 -1.46
C LEU A 127 4.96 1.70 -2.45
N PHE A 128 5.80 2.66 -2.86
CA PHE A 128 6.96 2.40 -3.70
C PHE A 128 7.89 1.32 -3.12
N PHE A 129 8.10 1.31 -1.79
CA PHE A 129 8.83 0.23 -1.12
C PHE A 129 8.11 -1.12 -1.15
N CYS A 130 6.82 -1.17 -1.49
CA CYS A 130 6.06 -2.40 -1.66
C CYS A 130 6.06 -2.92 -3.10
N ARG A 131 6.73 -2.22 -4.05
CA ARG A 131 6.81 -2.66 -5.44
C ARG A 131 7.30 -4.11 -5.54
N PRO A 132 6.53 -5.01 -6.17
CA PRO A 132 6.93 -6.39 -6.35
C PRO A 132 7.91 -6.49 -7.52
N ALA A 133 8.98 -7.26 -7.33
CA ALA A 133 9.99 -7.54 -8.34
C ALA A 133 10.53 -8.96 -8.12
N GLU A 134 10.85 -9.68 -9.19
CA GLU A 134 11.32 -11.07 -9.09
C GLU A 134 12.56 -11.19 -8.20
N VAL A 135 13.56 -10.34 -8.45
CA VAL A 135 14.78 -10.23 -7.63
C VAL A 135 14.49 -10.02 -6.15
N LYS A 136 13.41 -9.30 -5.84
CA LYS A 136 12.99 -9.03 -4.46
C LYS A 136 12.31 -10.24 -3.82
N ILE A 137 11.47 -10.96 -4.56
CA ILE A 137 10.85 -12.21 -4.07
C ILE A 137 11.92 -13.27 -3.83
N ILE A 138 12.83 -13.45 -4.78
CA ILE A 138 13.93 -14.44 -4.70
C ILE A 138 14.80 -14.17 -3.47
N SER A 139 15.20 -12.91 -3.26
CA SER A 139 16.02 -12.52 -2.11
C SER A 139 15.27 -12.61 -0.78
N GLU A 140 14.02 -12.16 -0.70
CA GLU A 140 13.21 -12.18 0.53
C GLU A 140 12.83 -13.61 0.97
N LEU A 141 12.67 -14.54 0.02
CA LEU A 141 12.34 -15.95 0.30
C LEU A 141 13.56 -16.90 0.29
N LYS A 142 14.77 -16.38 0.04
CA LYS A 142 16.03 -17.15 -0.07
C LYS A 142 15.87 -18.37 -0.99
N ILE A 143 15.43 -18.13 -2.22
CA ILE A 143 15.26 -19.20 -3.22
C ILE A 143 16.64 -19.49 -3.82
N GLU A 144 17.17 -20.69 -3.57
CA GLU A 144 18.55 -21.08 -3.95
C GLU A 144 18.70 -21.43 -5.45
N ASP A 145 17.63 -21.86 -6.12
CA ASP A 145 17.61 -22.13 -7.57
C ASP A 145 16.26 -21.73 -8.21
N PRO A 146 16.18 -20.56 -8.88
CA PRO A 146 14.94 -20.11 -9.53
C PRO A 146 14.60 -20.91 -10.80
N GLU A 147 15.58 -21.45 -11.53
CA GLU A 147 15.39 -22.12 -12.83
C GLU A 147 14.99 -23.60 -12.73
N GLN A 148 15.26 -24.29 -11.62
CA GLN A 148 14.88 -25.71 -11.44
C GLN A 148 13.43 -25.92 -10.95
N ASN A 149 12.73 -24.84 -10.57
CA ASN A 149 11.44 -24.93 -9.89
C ASN A 149 10.30 -24.22 -10.66
N ASP A 150 10.48 -23.98 -11.96
CA ASP A 150 9.50 -23.29 -12.80
C ASP A 150 8.39 -24.17 -13.40
#